data_AF-A0AAU0WT39-F1
#
_entry.id   AF-A0AAU0WT39-F1
#
_cell.length_a   1.000
_cell.length_b   1.000
_cell.length_c   1.000
_cell.angle_alpha   90.00
_cell.angle_beta   90.00
_cell.angle_gamma   90.00
#
_symmetry.space_group_name_H-M   'P 1'
#
loop_
_entity.id
_entity.type
_entity.pdbx_description
1 polymer ?
#
loop_
_entity_poly.entity_id
_entity_poly.type
_entity_poly.pdbx_seq_one_letter_code
_entity_poly.pdbx_strand_id
1 'polypeptide(L)'
;MRRRTGGLITTGDGTVVMLAEQRPGADGQWRISARTQAGRQIAEVRFRLCEDCAVGRIQGIWVDELWRREGIGHELLRGAIAVGDGFRWTTTLQSSMGRRFFVATGATEGVELLHGRPLCAHMMGRWGRAWARRAAA
;
A
#
# COMPACT_ATOMS: atom_id res chain seq x y z
N MET A 1 6.43 7.16 -18.39
CA MET A 1 5.76 8.24 -17.64
C MET A 1 4.27 8.23 -17.99
N ARG A 2 3.41 7.66 -17.12
CA ARG A 2 1.95 7.79 -17.25
C ARG A 2 1.46 8.44 -15.95
N ARG A 3 1.04 9.71 -16.01
CA ARG A 3 0.27 10.34 -14.93
C ARG A 3 -1.15 9.81 -15.06
N ARG A 4 -1.57 8.92 -14.17
CA ARG A 4 -2.99 8.59 -14.01
C ARG A 4 -3.47 9.45 -12.84
N THR A 5 -4.31 10.44 -13.13
CA THR A 5 -5.02 11.23 -12.12
C THR A 5 -5.86 10.25 -11.30
N GLY A 6 -5.47 10.04 -10.04
CA GLY A 6 -6.14 9.12 -9.13
C GLY A 6 -7.57 9.59 -8.86
N GLY A 7 -8.47 8.63 -8.67
CA GLY A 7 -9.90 8.87 -8.53
C GLY A 7 -10.25 9.94 -7.49
N LEU A 8 -11.41 10.57 -7.69
CA LEU A 8 -12.03 11.47 -6.74
C LEU A 8 -12.86 10.62 -5.77
N ILE A 9 -12.68 10.82 -4.47
CA ILE A 9 -13.57 10.27 -3.44
C ILE A 9 -14.38 11.43 -2.89
N THR A 10 -15.70 11.31 -2.90
CA THR A 10 -16.58 12.22 -2.16
C THR A 10 -16.86 11.57 -0.82
N THR A 11 -16.44 12.24 0.26
CA THR A 11 -16.74 11.80 1.63
C THR A 11 -18.19 12.10 1.98
N GLY A 12 -18.70 11.52 3.08
CA GLY A 12 -20.11 11.67 3.48
C GLY A 12 -20.52 13.11 3.79
N ASP A 13 -19.56 13.98 4.10
CA ASP A 13 -19.73 15.43 4.31
C ASP A 13 -19.63 16.25 3.01
N GLY A 14 -19.50 15.61 1.85
CA GLY A 14 -19.36 16.26 0.55
C GLY A 14 -17.94 16.71 0.22
N THR A 15 -16.95 16.47 1.08
CA THR A 15 -15.57 16.83 0.77
C THR A 15 -15.01 15.98 -0.36
N VAL A 16 -14.41 16.65 -1.34
CA VAL A 16 -13.69 16.00 -2.42
C VAL A 16 -12.26 15.73 -1.98
N VAL A 17 -11.93 14.45 -1.90
CA VAL A 17 -10.58 13.96 -1.60
C VAL A 17 -9.92 13.52 -2.90
N MET A 18 -8.78 14.13 -3.20
CA MET A 18 -7.97 13.78 -4.36
C MET A 18 -6.96 12.69 -3.97
N LEU A 19 -6.98 11.57 -4.69
CA LEU A 19 -5.93 10.56 -4.61
C LEU A 19 -4.71 11.06 -5.40
N ALA A 20 -3.72 11.54 -4.68
CA ALA A 20 -2.49 12.08 -5.20
C ALA A 20 -1.40 10.99 -5.37
N GLU A 21 -1.00 10.88 -6.63
CA GLU A 21 0.29 10.46 -7.20
C GLU A 21 0.94 9.15 -6.77
N GLN A 22 1.11 8.28 -7.77
CA GLN A 22 1.95 7.09 -7.75
C GLN A 22 3.37 7.49 -8.15
N ARG A 23 4.33 7.46 -7.22
CA ARG A 23 5.75 7.62 -7.54
C ARG A 23 6.58 6.50 -6.91
N PRO A 24 7.42 5.78 -7.67
CA PRO A 24 8.53 5.07 -7.06
C PRO A 24 9.49 6.11 -6.48
N GLY A 25 9.68 6.10 -5.16
CA GLY A 25 10.77 6.80 -4.51
C GLY A 25 12.12 6.27 -5.00
N ALA A 26 13.20 7.03 -4.78
CA ALA A 26 14.56 6.62 -5.17
C ALA A 26 15.00 5.27 -4.56
N ASP A 27 14.29 4.79 -3.54
CA ASP A 27 14.47 3.52 -2.84
C ASP A 27 13.56 2.38 -3.34
N GLY A 28 12.78 2.61 -4.40
CA GLY A 28 11.80 1.66 -4.94
C GLY A 28 10.50 1.56 -4.14
N GLN A 29 10.22 2.50 -3.22
CA GLN A 29 8.97 2.56 -2.46
C GLN A 29 7.89 3.32 -3.23
N TRP A 30 6.72 2.69 -3.39
CA TRP A 30 5.52 3.33 -3.90
C TRP A 30 4.72 3.98 -2.78
N ARG A 31 4.09 5.10 -3.11
CA ARG A 31 3.15 5.81 -2.23
C ARG A 31 1.91 6.18 -3.01
N ILE A 32 0.76 6.14 -2.35
CA ILE A 32 -0.49 6.76 -2.81
C ILE A 32 -1.00 7.57 -1.62
N SER A 33 -1.25 8.86 -1.82
CA SER A 33 -1.68 9.77 -0.75
C SER A 33 -3.06 10.31 -1.06
N ALA A 34 -3.82 10.64 -0.02
CA ALA A 34 -5.07 11.38 -0.15
C ALA A 34 -4.86 12.80 0.37
N ARG A 35 -5.35 13.80 -0.35
CA ARG A 35 -5.26 15.21 0.02
C ARG A 35 -6.62 15.89 -0.01
N THR A 36 -6.84 16.84 0.90
CA THR A 36 -7.97 17.77 0.80
C THR A 36 -7.81 18.67 -0.43
N GLN A 37 -8.89 19.35 -0.83
CA GLN A 37 -8.84 20.35 -1.89
C GLN A 37 -7.81 21.46 -1.62
N ALA A 38 -7.60 21.83 -0.35
CA ALA A 38 -6.57 22.78 0.07
C ALA A 38 -5.13 22.21 0.04
N GLY A 39 -4.94 20.96 -0.40
CA GLY A 39 -3.65 20.32 -0.57
C GLY A 39 -3.08 19.65 0.68
N ARG A 40 -3.79 19.69 1.83
CA ARG A 40 -3.38 19.02 3.07
C ARG A 40 -3.46 17.51 2.89
N GLN A 41 -2.37 16.80 3.16
CA GLN A 41 -2.36 15.33 3.16
C GLN A 41 -3.10 14.80 4.39
N ILE A 42 -4.07 13.92 4.14
CA ILE A 42 -4.96 13.34 5.17
C ILE A 42 -4.86 11.82 5.25
N ALA A 43 -4.27 11.16 4.26
CA ALA A 43 -3.98 9.74 4.33
C ALA A 43 -2.83 9.37 3.39
N GLU A 44 -2.21 8.21 3.64
CA GLU A 44 -1.22 7.63 2.76
C GLU A 44 -1.12 6.12 2.97
N VAL A 45 -0.89 5.39 1.87
CA VAL A 45 -0.39 4.02 1.89
C VAL A 45 0.99 3.98 1.26
N ARG A 46 1.90 3.24 1.90
CA ARG A 46 3.27 2.98 1.41
C ARG A 46 3.45 1.51 1.15
N PHE A 47 4.01 1.17 0.01
CA PHE A 47 4.24 -0.23 -0.37
C PHE A 47 5.45 -0.40 -1.28
N ARG A 48 5.91 -1.64 -1.44
CA ARG A 48 6.95 -2.03 -2.38
C ARG A 48 6.45 -3.16 -3.26
N LEU A 49 6.93 -3.18 -4.49
CA LEU A 49 6.71 -4.28 -5.44
C LEU A 49 8.05 -4.90 -5.82
N CYS A 50 8.06 -6.19 -6.06
CA CYS A 50 9.17 -6.90 -6.67
C CYS A 50 8.61 -7.63 -7.88
N GLU A 51 8.98 -7.14 -9.06
CA GLU A 51 8.52 -7.68 -10.33
C GLU A 51 9.05 -9.10 -10.54
N ASP A 52 10.31 -9.36 -10.18
CA ASP A 52 10.95 -10.68 -10.32
C ASP A 52 10.21 -11.80 -9.58
N CYS A 53 9.61 -11.49 -8.43
CA CYS A 53 8.91 -12.47 -7.60
C CYS A 53 7.38 -12.35 -7.65
N ALA A 54 6.86 -11.34 -8.36
CA ALA A 54 5.45 -10.95 -8.35
C ALA A 54 4.87 -10.84 -6.91
N VAL A 55 5.60 -10.14 -6.03
CA VAL A 55 5.18 -9.92 -4.63
C VAL A 55 5.07 -8.44 -4.28
N GLY A 56 4.00 -8.09 -3.59
CA GLY A 56 3.75 -6.78 -3.03
C GLY A 56 3.86 -6.79 -1.51
N ARG A 57 4.41 -5.72 -0.93
CA ARG A 57 4.42 -5.53 0.52
C ARG A 57 3.90 -4.16 0.92
N ILE A 58 2.79 -4.14 1.65
CA ILE A 58 2.31 -2.96 2.35
C ILE A 58 3.23 -2.71 3.55
N GLN A 59 3.83 -1.53 3.61
CA GLN A 59 4.74 -1.13 4.67
C GLN A 59 4.05 -0.32 5.76
N GLY A 60 2.98 0.39 5.40
CA GLY A 60 2.13 1.08 6.34
C GLY A 60 1.01 1.82 5.63
N ILE A 61 -0.08 2.02 6.36
CA ILE A 61 -1.20 2.86 5.96
C ILE A 61 -1.58 3.73 7.15
N TRP A 62 -1.86 5.00 6.90
CA TRP A 62 -2.40 5.90 7.90
C TRP A 62 -3.49 6.77 7.30
N VAL A 63 -4.48 7.11 8.13
CA VAL A 63 -5.58 8.02 7.82
C VAL A 63 -5.73 8.92 9.04
N ASP A 64 -5.76 10.23 8.79
CA ASP A 64 -6.05 11.25 9.79
C ASP A 64 -7.35 10.92 10.52
N GLU A 65 -7.38 11.13 11.83
CA GLU A 65 -8.48 10.70 12.70
C GLU A 65 -9.84 11.25 12.27
N LEU A 66 -9.88 12.50 11.83
CA LEU A 66 -11.11 13.17 11.39
C LEU A 66 -11.67 12.57 10.10
N TRP A 67 -10.84 11.84 9.36
CA TRP A 67 -11.14 11.25 8.05
C TRP A 67 -11.24 9.72 8.11
N ARG A 68 -11.10 9.13 9.30
CA ARG A 68 -11.32 7.69 9.48
C ARG A 68 -12.78 7.38 9.23
N ARG A 69 -13.05 6.17 8.73
CA ARG A 69 -14.39 5.62 8.42
C ARG A 69 -15.06 6.18 7.16
N GLU A 70 -14.46 7.17 6.50
CA GLU A 70 -14.91 7.69 5.19
C GLU A 70 -14.47 6.82 3.99
N GLY A 71 -14.11 5.55 4.22
CA GLY A 71 -13.65 4.65 3.15
C GLY A 71 -12.27 4.97 2.54
N ILE A 72 -11.62 6.08 2.90
CA ILE A 72 -10.33 6.52 2.31
C ILE A 72 -9.25 5.44 2.42
N GLY A 73 -9.14 4.77 3.57
CA GLY A 73 -8.15 3.71 3.76
C GLY A 73 -8.37 2.53 2.80
N HIS A 74 -9.63 2.18 2.54
CA HIS A 74 -10.00 1.13 1.61
C HIS A 74 -9.59 1.48 0.18
N GLU A 75 -9.92 2.69 -0.28
CA GLU A 75 -9.57 3.16 -1.63
C GLU A 75 -8.06 3.28 -1.85
N LEU A 76 -7.32 3.72 -0.84
CA LEU A 76 -5.85 3.71 -0.89
C LEU A 76 -5.30 2.30 -1.07
N LEU A 77 -5.81 1.34 -0.30
CA LEU A 77 -5.34 -0.04 -0.34
C LEU A 77 -5.75 -0.75 -1.65
N ARG A 78 -6.98 -0.53 -2.14
CA ARG A 78 -7.42 -0.93 -3.48
C ARG A 78 -6.49 -0.37 -4.56
N GLY A 79 -6.19 0.91 -4.49
CA GLY A 79 -5.27 1.56 -5.41
C GLY A 79 -3.89 0.92 -5.40
N ALA A 80 -3.37 0.54 -4.23
CA ALA A 80 -2.10 -0.19 -4.11
C ALA A 80 -2.18 -1.59 -4.74
N ILE A 81 -3.25 -2.34 -4.47
CA ILE A 81 -3.49 -3.67 -5.03
C ILE A 81 -3.57 -3.61 -6.56
N ALA A 82 -4.29 -2.64 -7.12
CA ALA A 82 -4.41 -2.43 -8.55
C ALA A 82 -3.07 -2.07 -9.24
N VAL A 83 -2.10 -1.48 -8.52
CA VAL A 83 -0.76 -1.22 -9.06
C VAL A 83 0.05 -2.52 -9.19
N GLY A 84 -0.16 -3.46 -8.26
CA GLY A 84 0.43 -4.80 -8.30
C GLY A 84 -0.62 -5.86 -8.60
N ASP A 85 -1.40 -5.68 -9.67
CA ASP A 85 -2.41 -6.65 -10.06
C ASP A 85 -1.78 -8.02 -10.35
N GLY A 86 -2.38 -9.08 -9.83
CA GLY A 86 -1.82 -10.43 -9.84
C GLY A 86 -0.64 -10.68 -8.89
N PHE A 87 -0.19 -9.69 -8.11
CA PHE A 87 0.89 -9.89 -7.14
C PHE A 87 0.36 -10.54 -5.88
N ARG A 88 1.20 -11.37 -5.23
CA ARG A 88 0.92 -11.87 -3.88
C ARG A 88 1.28 -10.79 -2.86
N TRP A 89 0.33 -10.44 -2.00
CA TRP A 89 0.51 -9.35 -1.06
C TRP A 89 0.85 -9.82 0.36
N THR A 90 1.70 -9.02 1.02
CA THR A 90 2.04 -9.19 2.43
C THR A 90 2.00 -7.85 3.13
N THR A 91 1.88 -7.85 4.46
CA THR A 91 2.01 -6.63 5.25
C THR A 91 3.18 -6.73 6.22
N THR A 92 3.69 -5.57 6.66
CA THR A 92 4.46 -5.47 7.90
C THR A 92 3.62 -5.88 9.11
N LEU A 93 4.25 -5.95 10.29
CA LEU A 93 3.55 -6.27 11.54
C LEU A 93 2.37 -5.31 11.73
N GLN A 94 1.19 -5.86 12.01
CA GLN A 94 -0.05 -5.10 12.12
C GLN A 94 -0.46 -4.97 13.58
N SER A 95 -1.06 -3.84 13.95
CA SER A 95 -1.87 -3.76 15.16
C SER A 95 -3.12 -4.65 15.02
N SER A 96 -3.78 -4.98 16.13
CA SER A 96 -5.04 -5.75 16.11
C SER A 96 -6.11 -5.08 15.24
N MET A 97 -6.23 -3.76 15.33
CA MET A 97 -7.11 -2.94 14.49
C MET A 97 -6.70 -3.02 13.01
N GLY A 98 -5.41 -2.87 12.72
CA GLY A 98 -4.87 -2.99 11.36
C GLY A 98 -5.19 -4.34 10.75
N ARG A 99 -5.00 -5.44 11.50
CA ARG A 99 -5.30 -6.80 11.03
C ARG A 99 -6.76 -6.95 10.59
N ARG A 100 -7.72 -6.44 11.38
CA ARG A 100 -9.15 -6.47 11.01
C ARG A 100 -9.41 -5.70 9.72
N PHE A 101 -8.83 -4.50 9.61
CA PHE A 101 -8.94 -3.67 8.40
C PHE A 101 -8.39 -4.37 7.15
N PHE A 102 -7.20 -4.96 7.24
CA PHE A 102 -6.56 -5.67 6.12
C PHE A 102 -7.31 -6.94 5.74
N VAL A 103 -7.83 -7.70 6.71
CA VAL A 103 -8.67 -8.88 6.43
C VAL A 103 -9.95 -8.47 5.68
N ALA A 104 -10.66 -7.43 6.16
CA ALA A 104 -11.89 -6.98 5.52
C ALA A 104 -11.66 -6.44 4.11
N THR A 105 -10.61 -5.63 3.92
CA THR A 105 -10.27 -5.08 2.60
C THR A 105 -9.78 -6.17 1.65
N GLY A 106 -8.91 -7.08 2.11
CA GLY A 106 -8.42 -8.19 1.31
C GLY A 106 -9.54 -9.10 0.82
N ALA A 107 -10.51 -9.42 1.69
CA ALA A 107 -11.69 -10.19 1.30
C ALA A 107 -12.53 -9.49 0.22
N THR A 108 -12.67 -8.16 0.31
CA THR A 108 -13.41 -7.35 -0.69
C THR A 108 -12.71 -7.35 -2.04
N GLU A 109 -11.38 -7.23 -2.03
CA GLU A 109 -10.56 -7.13 -3.25
C GLU A 109 -10.07 -8.50 -3.76
N GLY A 110 -10.50 -9.61 -3.14
CA GLY A 110 -10.12 -10.96 -3.55
C GLY A 110 -8.64 -11.31 -3.35
N VAL A 111 -7.95 -10.62 -2.44
CA VAL A 111 -6.51 -10.83 -2.16
C VAL A 111 -6.25 -11.16 -0.69
N GLU A 112 -5.30 -12.05 -0.44
CA GLU A 112 -4.84 -12.32 0.92
C GLU A 112 -3.79 -11.29 1.37
N LEU A 113 -4.05 -10.61 2.48
CA LEU A 113 -3.15 -9.62 3.08
C LEU A 113 -2.53 -10.18 4.37
N LEU A 114 -1.65 -11.18 4.20
CA LEU A 114 -1.00 -11.89 5.30
C LEU A 114 0.14 -11.07 5.92
N HIS A 115 0.23 -11.07 7.25
CA HIS A 115 1.39 -10.56 7.96
C HIS A 115 2.45 -11.66 8.20
N GLY A 116 3.69 -11.26 8.46
CA GLY A 116 4.72 -12.17 8.99
C GLY A 116 5.45 -13.03 7.97
N ARG A 117 5.17 -12.90 6.66
CA ARG A 117 6.02 -13.54 5.63
C ARG A 117 7.35 -12.78 5.48
N PRO A 118 8.48 -13.51 5.35
CA PRO A 118 9.77 -12.89 5.10
C PRO A 118 9.76 -12.13 3.77
N LEU A 119 10.51 -11.04 3.73
CA LEU A 119 10.75 -10.29 2.50
C LEU A 119 11.53 -11.15 1.50
N CYS A 120 11.20 -11.05 0.21
CA CYS A 120 12.06 -11.63 -0.81
C CYS A 120 13.43 -10.93 -0.81
N ALA A 121 14.47 -11.66 -1.21
CA ALA A 121 15.84 -11.16 -1.23
C ALA A 121 16.01 -9.87 -2.05
N HIS A 122 15.24 -9.72 -3.13
CA HIS A 122 15.24 -8.55 -3.99
C HIS A 122 14.81 -7.28 -3.26
N MET A 123 13.85 -7.37 -2.35
CA MET A 123 13.35 -6.24 -1.56
C MET A 123 14.24 -5.89 -0.36
N MET A 124 15.16 -6.77 0.05
CA MET A 124 16.04 -6.58 1.21
C MET A 124 17.32 -5.77 0.89
N GLY A 125 17.40 -5.14 -0.29
CA GLY A 125 18.58 -4.37 -0.73
C GLY A 125 19.78 -5.25 -1.08
N ARG A 126 20.93 -4.63 -1.41
CA ARG A 126 22.14 -5.37 -1.86
C ARG A 126 22.63 -6.42 -0.85
N TRP A 127 22.44 -6.15 0.43
CA TRP A 127 22.88 -7.00 1.53
C TRP A 127 21.94 -8.19 1.78
N GLY A 128 20.63 -8.02 1.60
CA GLY A 128 19.69 -9.13 1.70
C GLY A 128 19.76 -10.11 0.53
N ARG A 129 20.15 -9.64 -0.67
CA ARG A 129 20.50 -10.54 -1.80
C ARG A 129 21.72 -11.41 -1.54
N ALA A 130 22.67 -10.93 -0.73
CA ALA A 130 23.84 -11.71 -0.33
C ALA A 130 23.50 -12.76 0.75
N TRP A 131 22.64 -12.39 1.70
CA TRP A 131 22.16 -13.30 2.75
C TRP A 131 21.30 -14.45 2.22
N ALA A 132 20.36 -14.17 1.32
CA ALA A 132 19.51 -15.21 0.73
C ALA A 132 20.30 -16.25 -0.10
N ARG A 133 21.43 -15.84 -0.70
CA ARG A 133 22.33 -16.75 -1.41
C ARG A 133 23.13 -17.68 -0.49
N ARG A 134 23.33 -17.32 0.79
CA ARG A 134 23.99 -18.19 1.79
C ARG A 134 23.03 -19.14 2.51
N ALA A 135 21.74 -18.84 2.52
CA ALA A 135 20.72 -19.72 3.15
C ALA A 135 20.23 -20.84 2.22
N ALA A 136 20.57 -20.78 0.93
CA ALA A 136 20.24 -21.78 -0.09
C ALA A 136 21.43 -22.65 -0.51
N ALA A 137 22.57 -22.53 0.19
CA ALA A 137 23.80 -23.33 0.02
C ALA A 137 24.06 -24.11 1.31
#